data_AF-A0A8T6NCF2-F1
#
_entry.id   AF-A0A8T6NCF2-F1
#
_cell.length_a   1.000
_cell.length_b   1.000
_cell.length_c   1.000
_cell.angle_alpha   90.00
_cell.angle_beta   90.00
_cell.angle_gamma   90.00
#
_symmetry.space_group_name_H-M   'P 1'
#
loop_
_entity.id
_entity.type
_entity.pdbx_description
1 polymer ?
#
loop_
_entity_poly.entity_id
_entity_poly.type
_entity_poly.pdbx_seq_one_letter_code
_entity_poly.pdbx_strand_id
1 'polypeptide(L)'
;GELIKAKKIYDDLIKVIPKNTDSIKIDGSNYGELGWSPNIISPLKIEGPIFLSGGLYKFHIEILTIGADSNKLNPPTKFDASISLADLTDHKISYEGNDYDIGVMSYYDKINNFSFDDNSRTISFSMPYDWSKQNISQTSVVHQEIRIPKNFAEMLVTKYDATVNGIPIQESGVTIDDYTTDSRIVHLVLTQKQLGTIVDSVQDKSKMTFTMTPSKQEKFPLSSYTHNAIFQVGLSWDPAPIQPSKNTRFYVDITRYFAPKVREDAKFDFVISQHGQELYRKSVTGLIGADEKTNYYDYTFSDKNLGPIIISIENINGEKLSSTDYVIVVKPQ
;
A
#
# COMPACT_ATOMS: atom_id res chain seq x y z
N GLY A 1 -0.74 9.69 -28.13
CA GLY A 1 -1.39 8.38 -28.01
C GLY A 1 -1.71 7.88 -29.39
N GLU A 2 -1.21 6.71 -29.76
CA GLU A 2 -1.59 6.08 -31.03
C GLU A 2 -2.98 5.45 -30.88
N LEU A 3 -3.86 5.68 -31.85
CA LEU A 3 -5.20 5.10 -31.87
C LEU A 3 -5.13 3.67 -32.42
N ILE A 4 -5.40 2.67 -31.58
CA ILE A 4 -5.50 1.28 -32.02
C ILE A 4 -6.99 0.91 -32.14
N LYS A 5 -7.43 0.56 -33.35
CA LYS A 5 -8.77 0.03 -33.60
C LYS A 5 -8.72 -1.49 -33.63
N ALA A 6 -9.54 -2.16 -32.83
CA ALA A 6 -9.66 -3.61 -32.81
C ALA A 6 -11.09 -4.05 -33.13
N LYS A 7 -11.22 -5.08 -33.97
CA LYS A 7 -12.45 -5.79 -34.33
C LYS A 7 -12.47 -7.12 -33.57
N LYS A 8 -13.55 -7.38 -32.83
CA LYS A 8 -13.73 -8.60 -32.02
C LYS A 8 -14.85 -9.47 -32.58
N ILE A 9 -14.67 -10.79 -32.67
CA ILE A 9 -15.67 -11.74 -33.17
C ILE A 9 -15.82 -12.89 -32.16
N TYR A 10 -16.69 -12.74 -31.14
CA TYR A 10 -16.99 -13.72 -30.08
C TYR A 10 -15.78 -14.23 -29.27
N ASP A 11 -15.78 -14.04 -27.94
CA ASP A 11 -14.78 -14.58 -26.98
C ASP A 11 -13.29 -14.33 -27.25
N ASP A 12 -12.94 -13.51 -28.25
CA ASP A 12 -11.54 -13.24 -28.55
C ASP A 12 -10.82 -12.41 -27.48
N LEU A 13 -9.60 -12.85 -27.16
CA LEU A 13 -8.65 -12.15 -26.28
C LEU A 13 -7.75 -11.22 -27.10
N ILE A 14 -7.55 -9.99 -26.63
CA ILE A 14 -6.48 -9.11 -27.12
C ILE A 14 -5.28 -9.30 -26.18
N LYS A 15 -4.13 -9.66 -26.75
CA LYS A 15 -2.88 -9.84 -26.00
C LYS A 15 -1.97 -8.64 -26.20
N VAL A 16 -1.83 -7.81 -25.16
CA VAL A 16 -0.85 -6.72 -25.15
C VAL A 16 0.46 -7.22 -24.54
N ILE A 17 1.58 -7.06 -25.25
CA ILE A 17 2.92 -7.42 -24.80
C ILE A 17 3.76 -6.14 -24.72
N PRO A 18 4.05 -5.65 -23.50
CA PRO A 18 4.96 -4.54 -23.29
C PRO A 18 6.34 -4.86 -23.88
N LYS A 19 6.85 -3.98 -24.75
CA LYS A 19 8.22 -4.04 -25.29
C LYS A 19 8.78 -2.63 -25.39
N ASN A 20 10.04 -2.47 -24.97
CA ASN A 20 10.76 -1.22 -25.17
C ASN A 20 11.22 -1.12 -26.63
N THR A 21 10.32 -0.66 -27.50
CA THR A 21 10.53 -0.49 -28.94
C THR A 21 9.98 0.86 -29.37
N ASP A 22 10.50 1.40 -30.47
CA ASP A 22 10.11 2.75 -30.95
C ASP A 22 8.70 2.79 -31.56
N SER A 23 8.10 1.64 -31.88
CA SER A 23 6.82 1.55 -32.57
C SER A 23 5.93 0.44 -32.02
N ILE A 24 4.62 0.58 -32.20
CA ILE A 24 3.65 -0.49 -31.96
C ILE A 24 3.62 -1.45 -33.17
N LYS A 25 3.73 -2.75 -32.91
CA LYS A 25 3.54 -3.84 -33.86
C LYS A 25 2.26 -4.58 -33.53
N ILE A 26 1.36 -4.67 -34.50
CA ILE A 26 0.11 -5.43 -34.38
C ILE A 26 0.22 -6.69 -35.24
N ASP A 27 -0.01 -7.83 -34.62
CA ASP A 27 -0.12 -9.15 -35.25
C ASP A 27 -1.59 -9.59 -35.22
N GLY A 28 -2.22 -9.49 -36.39
CA GLY A 28 -3.65 -9.71 -36.61
C GLY A 28 -4.03 -9.41 -38.06
N SER A 29 -5.30 -9.60 -38.38
CA SER A 29 -5.86 -9.31 -39.71
C SER A 29 -6.37 -7.87 -39.75
N ASN A 30 -5.89 -7.05 -40.68
CA ASN A 30 -6.26 -5.64 -40.82
C ASN A 30 -7.43 -5.47 -41.81
N TYR A 31 -8.53 -4.86 -41.36
CA TYR A 31 -9.74 -4.59 -42.15
C TYR A 31 -9.93 -3.10 -42.45
N GLY A 32 -8.84 -2.32 -42.52
CA GLY A 32 -8.88 -0.89 -42.82
C GLY A 32 -9.59 -0.10 -41.73
N GLU A 33 -10.67 0.60 -42.09
CA GLU A 33 -11.42 1.47 -41.16
C GLU A 33 -12.07 0.71 -40.00
N LEU A 34 -12.32 -0.59 -40.18
CA LEU A 34 -12.89 -1.49 -39.16
C LEU A 34 -11.86 -1.97 -38.14
N GLY A 35 -10.57 -1.69 -38.36
CA GLY A 35 -9.48 -2.05 -37.44
C GLY A 35 -8.95 -3.47 -37.61
N TRP A 36 -8.26 -3.95 -36.58
CA TRP A 36 -7.55 -5.23 -36.58
C TRP A 36 -8.36 -6.31 -35.87
N SER A 37 -8.47 -7.51 -36.42
CA SER A 37 -9.04 -8.67 -35.72
C SER A 37 -7.97 -9.72 -35.40
N PRO A 38 -8.26 -10.65 -34.48
CA PRO A 38 -7.49 -11.88 -34.36
C PRO A 38 -7.37 -12.63 -35.70
N ASN A 39 -6.32 -13.42 -35.82
CA ASN A 39 -6.18 -14.38 -36.90
C ASN A 39 -6.96 -15.66 -36.54
N ILE A 40 -7.23 -16.53 -37.52
CA ILE A 40 -7.99 -17.78 -37.34
C ILE A 40 -7.46 -18.66 -36.19
N ILE A 41 -6.14 -18.64 -35.97
CA ILE A 41 -5.45 -19.52 -35.02
C ILE A 41 -4.75 -18.78 -33.87
N SER A 42 -4.83 -17.45 -33.81
CA SER A 42 -4.12 -16.67 -32.79
C SER A 42 -4.86 -15.39 -32.40
N PRO A 43 -4.84 -15.03 -31.10
CA PRO A 43 -5.43 -13.77 -30.63
C PRO A 43 -4.78 -12.56 -31.33
N LEU A 44 -5.51 -11.45 -31.38
CA LEU A 44 -4.92 -10.17 -31.78
C LEU A 44 -3.82 -9.80 -30.79
N LYS A 45 -2.59 -9.66 -31.28
CA LYS A 45 -1.44 -9.39 -30.44
C LYS A 45 -0.86 -8.01 -30.75
N ILE A 46 -0.69 -7.21 -29.71
CA ILE A 46 -0.15 -5.86 -29.80
C ILE A 46 1.16 -5.85 -29.01
N GLU A 47 2.28 -5.66 -29.69
CA GLU A 47 3.58 -5.46 -29.05
C GLU A 47 4.00 -4.00 -29.19
N GLY A 48 4.55 -3.39 -28.16
CA GLY A 48 5.03 -2.02 -28.26
C GLY A 48 5.28 -1.39 -26.90
N PRO A 49 5.62 -0.08 -26.86
CA PRO A 49 5.93 0.63 -25.62
C PRO A 49 4.67 0.99 -24.82
N ILE A 50 3.84 -0.01 -24.54
CA ILE A 50 2.58 0.05 -23.81
C ILE A 50 2.82 -0.56 -22.42
N PHE A 51 2.32 0.07 -21.36
CA PHE A 51 2.48 -0.39 -19.98
C PHE A 51 3.93 -0.50 -19.51
N LEU A 52 4.85 0.31 -20.07
CA LEU A 52 6.25 0.35 -19.63
C LEU A 52 6.45 1.15 -18.33
N SER A 53 5.43 1.88 -17.88
CA SER A 53 5.43 2.60 -16.59
C SER A 53 4.11 2.36 -15.86
N GLY A 54 4.08 2.62 -14.55
CA GLY A 54 2.82 2.67 -13.82
C GLY A 54 1.95 3.86 -14.25
N GLY A 55 0.78 3.99 -13.64
CA GLY A 55 -0.16 5.08 -13.89
C GLY A 55 -1.54 4.63 -14.39
N LEU A 56 -2.40 5.60 -14.67
CA LEU A 56 -3.75 5.38 -15.17
C LEU A 56 -3.78 5.36 -16.70
N TYR A 57 -4.13 4.21 -17.27
CA TYR A 57 -4.31 4.01 -18.70
C TYR A 57 -5.78 4.10 -19.05
N LYS A 58 -6.15 5.07 -19.89
CA LYS A 58 -7.53 5.28 -20.37
C LYS A 58 -7.71 4.67 -21.75
N PHE A 59 -8.78 3.90 -21.92
CA PHE A 59 -9.16 3.24 -23.16
C PHE A 59 -10.46 3.85 -23.65
N HIS A 60 -10.40 4.44 -24.83
CA HIS A 60 -11.58 4.89 -25.57
C HIS A 60 -11.95 3.80 -26.58
N ILE A 61 -13.07 3.14 -26.33
CA ILE A 61 -13.53 1.98 -27.11
C ILE A 61 -14.74 2.43 -27.92
N GLU A 62 -14.68 2.24 -29.24
CA GLU A 62 -15.80 2.51 -30.14
C GLU A 62 -16.27 1.20 -30.78
N ILE A 63 -17.54 0.88 -30.62
CA ILE A 63 -18.21 -0.22 -31.31
C ILE A 63 -18.79 0.33 -32.60
N LEU A 64 -18.21 -0.11 -33.72
CA LEU A 64 -18.56 0.38 -35.06
C LEU A 64 -19.72 -0.39 -35.69
N THR A 65 -19.88 -1.67 -35.36
CA THR A 65 -20.85 -2.60 -35.97
C THR A 65 -21.32 -3.64 -34.97
N ILE A 66 -22.54 -4.15 -35.10
CA ILE A 66 -23.07 -5.27 -34.29
C ILE A 66 -23.69 -6.34 -35.19
N GLY A 67 -23.36 -7.61 -34.93
CA GLY A 67 -23.89 -8.77 -35.65
C GLY A 67 -23.19 -9.06 -36.98
N ALA A 68 -23.06 -8.05 -37.85
CA ALA A 68 -22.35 -8.16 -39.13
C ALA A 68 -21.60 -6.86 -39.47
N ASP A 69 -20.50 -6.97 -40.23
CA ASP A 69 -19.68 -5.81 -40.64
C ASP A 69 -20.46 -4.76 -41.45
N SER A 70 -21.52 -5.18 -42.14
CA SER A 70 -22.42 -4.29 -42.87
C SER A 70 -23.31 -3.46 -41.95
N ASN A 71 -23.56 -3.91 -40.73
CA ASN A 71 -24.48 -3.29 -39.78
C ASN A 71 -23.76 -2.18 -39.00
N LYS A 72 -23.33 -1.14 -39.72
CA LYS A 72 -22.65 0.01 -39.14
C LYS A 72 -23.58 0.79 -38.22
N LEU A 73 -23.09 1.08 -37.02
CA LEU A 73 -23.75 1.95 -36.06
C LEU A 73 -23.47 3.41 -36.42
N ASN A 74 -24.51 4.25 -36.43
CA ASN A 74 -24.38 5.67 -36.64
C ASN A 74 -25.29 6.45 -35.67
N PRO A 75 -24.74 7.08 -34.61
CA PRO A 75 -23.31 7.10 -34.26
C PRO A 75 -22.80 5.76 -33.70
N PRO A 76 -21.47 5.50 -33.74
CA PRO A 76 -20.87 4.39 -33.02
C PRO A 76 -21.19 4.43 -31.52
N THR A 77 -21.37 3.27 -30.89
CA THR A 77 -21.48 3.19 -29.43
C THR A 77 -20.10 3.34 -28.81
N LYS A 78 -19.96 4.20 -27.81
CA LYS A 78 -18.68 4.50 -27.15
C LYS A 78 -18.66 3.99 -25.72
N PHE A 79 -17.52 3.46 -25.31
CA PHE A 79 -17.24 3.02 -23.95
C PHE A 79 -15.88 3.57 -23.52
N ASP A 80 -15.82 4.10 -22.31
CA ASP A 80 -14.56 4.47 -21.68
C ASP A 80 -14.25 3.45 -20.59
N ALA A 81 -13.03 2.92 -20.60
CA ALA A 81 -12.50 2.05 -19.57
C ALA A 81 -11.15 2.57 -19.09
N SER A 82 -10.76 2.24 -17.86
CA SER A 82 -9.43 2.60 -17.34
C SER A 82 -8.81 1.44 -16.59
N ILE A 83 -7.48 1.35 -16.67
CA ILE A 83 -6.68 0.38 -15.91
C ILE A 83 -5.58 1.16 -15.19
N SER A 84 -5.51 0.98 -13.88
CA SER A 84 -4.40 1.50 -13.07
C SER A 84 -3.32 0.44 -12.94
N LEU A 85 -2.08 0.81 -13.25
CA LEU A 85 -0.89 0.02 -12.97
C LEU A 85 -0.11 0.69 -11.84
N ALA A 86 0.34 -0.11 -10.87
CA ALA A 86 1.10 0.42 -9.74
C ALA A 86 2.37 1.14 -10.23
N ASP A 87 2.63 2.32 -9.68
CA ASP A 87 3.80 3.13 -9.98
C ASP A 87 4.59 3.34 -8.68
N LEU A 88 5.85 2.90 -8.65
CA LEU A 88 6.76 3.16 -7.53
C LEU A 88 7.73 4.27 -7.93
N THR A 89 7.83 5.28 -7.08
CA THR A 89 8.77 6.38 -7.23
C THR A 89 9.57 6.55 -5.95
N ASP A 90 10.88 6.75 -6.07
CA ASP A 90 11.81 6.90 -4.96
C ASP A 90 12.28 8.36 -4.88
N HIS A 91 12.26 8.94 -3.67
CA HIS A 91 12.51 10.35 -3.42
C HIS A 91 13.56 10.54 -2.35
N LYS A 92 14.72 11.06 -2.74
CA LYS A 92 15.80 11.41 -1.82
C LYS A 92 15.46 12.66 -1.04
N ILE A 93 15.61 12.57 0.28
CA ILE A 93 15.48 13.68 1.23
C ILE A 93 16.72 13.73 2.11
N SER A 94 16.97 14.88 2.74
CA SER A 94 18.01 15.02 3.76
C SER A 94 17.37 15.52 5.05
N TYR A 95 17.65 14.88 6.18
CA TYR A 95 17.16 15.28 7.49
C TYR A 95 18.29 15.17 8.52
N GLU A 96 18.56 16.26 9.24
CA GLU A 96 19.66 16.37 10.23
C GLU A 96 21.03 15.90 9.69
N GLY A 97 21.30 16.17 8.41
CA GLY A 97 22.57 15.81 7.76
C GLY A 97 22.69 14.36 7.28
N ASN A 98 21.63 13.56 7.41
CA ASN A 98 21.55 12.20 6.85
C ASN A 98 20.61 12.17 5.64
N ASP A 99 20.95 11.35 4.64
CA ASP A 99 20.13 11.15 3.45
C ASP A 99 19.25 9.90 3.61
N TYR A 100 17.98 10.04 3.22
CA TYR A 100 16.99 8.95 3.21
C TYR A 100 16.32 8.86 1.86
N ASP A 101 15.92 7.65 1.48
CA ASP A 101 15.14 7.41 0.26
C ASP A 101 13.71 7.01 0.64
N ILE A 102 12.74 7.86 0.30
CA ILE A 102 11.33 7.63 0.58
C ILE A 102 10.66 7.11 -0.69
N GLY A 103 10.18 5.87 -0.63
CA GLY A 103 9.39 5.30 -1.72
C GLY A 103 7.93 5.71 -1.60
N VAL A 104 7.29 6.06 -2.72
CA VAL A 104 5.84 6.20 -2.83
C VAL A 104 5.33 5.28 -3.92
N MET A 105 4.47 4.32 -3.53
CA MET A 105 3.77 3.45 -4.45
C MET A 105 2.32 3.91 -4.60
N SER A 106 1.95 4.28 -5.82
CA SER A 106 0.57 4.64 -6.16
C SER A 106 -0.11 3.52 -6.92
N TYR A 107 -1.32 3.16 -6.49
CA TYR A 107 -2.14 2.15 -7.16
C TYR A 107 -3.22 2.76 -8.07
N TYR A 108 -3.20 4.08 -8.28
CA TYR A 108 -4.20 4.78 -9.10
C TYR A 108 -3.59 5.43 -10.35
N ASP A 109 -2.74 6.45 -10.16
CA ASP A 109 -2.05 7.16 -11.25
C ASP A 109 -0.66 7.60 -10.77
N LYS A 110 0.18 8.12 -11.67
CA LYS A 110 1.51 8.62 -11.31
C LYS A 110 1.41 9.81 -10.35
N ILE A 111 2.29 9.81 -9.35
CA ILE A 111 2.41 10.94 -8.44
C ILE A 111 3.27 12.06 -9.04
N ASN A 112 3.09 13.26 -8.52
CA ASN A 112 3.78 14.50 -8.86
C ASN A 112 3.94 15.35 -7.61
N ASN A 113 4.86 16.32 -7.67
CA ASN A 113 5.08 17.32 -6.60
C ASN A 113 5.36 16.67 -5.24
N PHE A 114 6.21 15.64 -5.20
CA PHE A 114 6.70 15.13 -3.92
C PHE A 114 7.46 16.23 -3.17
N SER A 115 7.22 16.34 -1.88
CA SER A 115 7.96 17.22 -0.99
C SER A 115 8.07 16.62 0.41
N PHE A 116 9.13 17.01 1.11
CA PHE A 116 9.32 16.73 2.53
C PHE A 116 9.60 18.04 3.26
N ASP A 117 8.88 18.29 4.35
CA ASP A 117 9.09 19.43 5.24
C ASP A 117 9.85 18.98 6.50
N ASP A 118 11.10 19.42 6.65
CA ASP A 118 11.99 18.98 7.73
C ASP A 118 11.45 19.32 9.13
N ASN A 119 10.80 20.48 9.30
CA ASN A 119 10.35 20.97 10.60
C ASN A 119 9.25 20.09 11.19
N SER A 120 8.26 19.77 10.37
CA SER A 120 7.11 18.95 10.75
C SER A 120 7.31 17.47 10.43
N ARG A 121 8.31 17.12 9.62
CA ARG A 121 8.51 15.79 9.01
C ARG A 121 7.30 15.38 8.17
N THR A 122 6.71 16.33 7.46
CA THR A 122 5.53 16.09 6.62
C THR A 122 5.95 15.68 5.23
N ILE A 123 5.46 14.53 4.78
CA ILE A 123 5.52 14.10 3.38
C ILE A 123 4.26 14.62 2.67
N SER A 124 4.43 15.20 1.49
CA SER A 124 3.32 15.55 0.62
C SER A 124 3.59 15.15 -0.82
N PHE A 125 2.53 14.77 -1.53
CA PHE A 125 2.56 14.49 -2.96
C PHE A 125 1.15 14.59 -3.53
N SER A 126 1.04 14.64 -4.85
CA SER A 126 -0.25 14.76 -5.53
C SER A 126 -0.33 13.83 -6.72
N MET A 127 -1.54 13.49 -7.15
CA MET A 127 -1.77 12.77 -8.40
C MET A 127 -2.99 13.35 -9.12
N PRO A 128 -3.08 13.21 -10.46
CA PRO A 128 -4.31 13.51 -11.17
C PRO A 128 -5.46 12.66 -10.63
N TYR A 129 -6.62 13.28 -10.40
CA TYR A 129 -7.80 12.56 -9.97
C TYR A 129 -9.06 13.26 -10.47
N ASP A 130 -9.93 12.51 -11.14
CA ASP A 130 -11.24 13.02 -11.55
C ASP A 130 -12.24 12.91 -10.38
N TRP A 131 -12.59 14.04 -9.78
CA TRP A 131 -13.56 14.10 -8.68
C TRP A 131 -15.03 13.99 -9.16
N SER A 132 -15.28 13.67 -10.42
CA SER A 132 -16.64 13.44 -10.92
C SER A 132 -17.32 12.26 -10.19
N LYS A 133 -18.64 12.36 -10.01
CA LYS A 133 -19.44 11.27 -9.43
C LYS A 133 -19.30 9.97 -10.24
N GLN A 134 -19.12 10.09 -11.55
CA GLN A 134 -18.90 8.96 -12.44
C GLN A 134 -17.59 8.24 -12.10
N ASN A 135 -16.46 8.94 -12.02
CA ASN A 135 -15.19 8.34 -11.67
C ASN A 135 -15.19 7.76 -10.24
N ILE A 136 -15.77 8.47 -9.26
CA ILE A 136 -15.90 7.97 -7.88
C ILE A 136 -16.71 6.66 -7.86
N SER A 137 -17.82 6.58 -8.61
CA SER A 137 -18.65 5.37 -8.68
C SER A 137 -17.94 4.14 -9.28
N GLN A 138 -16.87 4.37 -10.05
CA GLN A 138 -16.02 3.33 -10.63
C GLN A 138 -14.75 3.06 -9.81
N THR A 139 -14.37 3.98 -8.92
CA THR A 139 -13.20 3.86 -8.05
C THR A 139 -13.58 3.11 -6.77
N SER A 140 -13.25 1.83 -6.67
CA SER A 140 -13.50 1.04 -5.44
C SER A 140 -12.69 1.56 -4.26
N VAL A 141 -11.41 1.85 -4.50
CA VAL A 141 -10.47 2.34 -3.49
C VAL A 141 -9.38 3.18 -4.16
N VAL A 142 -8.91 4.22 -3.48
CA VAL A 142 -7.62 4.84 -3.75
C VAL A 142 -6.66 4.39 -2.67
N HIS A 143 -5.56 3.78 -3.08
CA HIS A 143 -4.55 3.24 -2.17
C HIS A 143 -3.18 3.79 -2.56
N GLN A 144 -2.48 4.37 -1.59
CA GLN A 144 -1.08 4.77 -1.69
C GLN A 144 -0.28 4.07 -0.58
N GLU A 145 0.99 3.77 -0.84
CA GLU A 145 1.94 3.32 0.17
C GLU A 145 3.12 4.28 0.25
N ILE A 146 3.52 4.62 1.46
CA ILE A 146 4.74 5.38 1.72
C ILE A 146 5.72 4.42 2.41
N ARG A 147 6.88 4.23 1.79
CA ARG A 147 7.95 3.36 2.24
C ARG A 147 8.99 4.21 2.96
N ILE A 148 9.05 4.05 4.27
CA ILE A 148 9.94 4.79 5.16
C ILE A 148 11.08 3.84 5.54
N PRO A 149 12.35 4.19 5.27
CA PRO A 149 13.49 3.39 5.69
C PRO A 149 13.48 3.13 7.20
N LYS A 150 13.73 1.88 7.62
CA LYS A 150 13.74 1.51 9.04
C LYS A 150 14.87 2.15 9.85
N ASN A 151 15.84 2.77 9.20
CA ASN A 151 16.89 3.57 9.85
C ASN A 151 16.48 5.04 10.08
N PHE A 152 15.32 5.49 9.59
CA PHE A 152 14.83 6.85 9.81
C PHE A 152 13.96 6.95 11.09
N ALA A 153 14.64 6.95 12.25
CA ALA A 153 14.00 6.81 13.57
C ALA A 153 12.92 7.86 13.86
N GLU A 154 13.06 9.09 13.37
CA GLU A 154 12.13 10.21 13.62
C GLU A 154 10.79 10.01 12.93
N MET A 155 10.74 9.18 11.89
CA MET A 155 9.51 8.80 11.21
C MET A 155 8.89 7.53 11.81
N LEU A 156 9.61 6.73 12.59
CA LEU A 156 9.13 5.46 13.13
C LEU A 156 8.24 5.64 14.38
N VAL A 157 7.02 6.13 14.16
CA VAL A 157 5.98 6.37 15.19
C VAL A 157 4.86 5.35 15.16
N THR A 158 4.00 5.33 16.18
CA THR A 158 2.86 4.39 16.24
C THR A 158 1.61 4.88 15.50
N LYS A 159 1.57 6.17 15.13
CA LYS A 159 0.45 6.81 14.42
C LYS A 159 0.96 7.88 13.46
N TYR A 160 0.34 7.95 12.29
CA TYR A 160 0.49 9.08 11.38
C TYR A 160 -0.85 9.81 11.23
N ASP A 161 -0.78 11.14 11.16
CA ASP A 161 -1.92 11.97 10.80
C ASP A 161 -1.81 12.26 9.29
N ALA A 162 -2.85 11.90 8.54
CA ALA A 162 -2.86 12.06 7.09
C ALA A 162 -4.09 12.80 6.60
N THR A 163 -3.94 13.54 5.50
CA THR A 163 -5.04 14.25 4.84
C THR A 163 -5.05 14.00 3.35
N VAL A 164 -6.23 14.14 2.75
CA VAL A 164 -6.43 14.25 1.32
C VAL A 164 -7.07 15.62 1.00
N ASN A 165 -6.39 16.42 0.20
CA ASN A 165 -6.78 17.81 -0.12
C ASN A 165 -7.10 18.64 1.15
N GLY A 166 -6.35 18.43 2.24
CA GLY A 166 -6.54 19.10 3.53
C GLY A 166 -7.65 18.51 4.42
N ILE A 167 -8.35 17.47 3.97
CA ILE A 167 -9.40 16.77 4.73
C ILE A 167 -8.79 15.54 5.41
N PRO A 168 -8.92 15.37 6.74
CA PRO A 168 -8.35 14.21 7.44
C PRO A 168 -8.84 12.88 6.87
N ILE A 169 -7.92 11.96 6.64
CA ILE A 169 -8.24 10.56 6.34
C ILE A 169 -8.68 9.90 7.65
N GLN A 170 -9.73 9.08 7.60
CA GLN A 170 -10.18 8.34 8.78
C GLN A 170 -9.07 7.42 9.28
N GLU A 171 -9.00 7.22 10.60
CA GLU A 171 -7.90 6.43 11.20
C GLU A 171 -7.81 4.99 10.71
N SER A 172 -8.93 4.41 10.23
CA SER A 172 -8.95 3.07 9.62
C SER A 172 -8.34 3.02 8.21
N GLY A 173 -8.16 4.19 7.57
CA GLY A 173 -7.51 4.35 6.28
C GLY A 173 -6.02 4.70 6.38
N VAL A 174 -5.46 4.75 7.58
CA VAL A 174 -4.02 4.97 7.81
C VAL A 174 -3.48 3.80 8.63
N THR A 175 -2.80 2.87 7.97
CA THR A 175 -2.28 1.66 8.61
C THR A 175 -0.77 1.53 8.43
N ILE A 176 -0.11 0.89 9.40
CA ILE A 176 1.33 0.66 9.41
C ILE A 176 1.57 -0.83 9.18
N ASP A 177 2.51 -1.15 8.30
CA ASP A 177 3.02 -2.50 8.07
C ASP A 177 4.55 -2.49 8.13
N ASP A 178 5.11 -3.25 9.08
CA ASP A 178 6.55 -3.38 9.31
C ASP A 178 7.12 -4.69 8.76
N TYR A 179 6.29 -5.50 8.12
CA TYR A 179 6.63 -6.83 7.64
C TYR A 179 7.79 -6.84 6.62
N THR A 180 7.94 -5.80 5.81
CA THR A 180 9.02 -5.74 4.82
C THR A 180 10.38 -5.50 5.46
N THR A 181 11.44 -6.10 4.94
CA THR A 181 12.77 -6.11 5.61
C THR A 181 13.35 -4.71 5.80
N ASP A 182 13.25 -3.85 4.79
CA ASP A 182 14.08 -2.62 4.72
C ASP A 182 13.29 -1.35 5.06
N SER A 183 11.96 -1.41 4.99
CA SER A 183 11.09 -0.25 5.16
C SER A 183 9.88 -0.56 6.05
N ARG A 184 9.41 0.46 6.74
CA ARG A 184 8.03 0.54 7.21
C ARG A 184 7.16 1.01 6.05
N ILE A 185 6.05 0.34 5.81
CA ILE A 185 5.03 0.75 4.85
C ILE A 185 3.90 1.43 5.61
N VAL A 186 3.51 2.62 5.16
CA VAL A 186 2.30 3.30 5.64
C VAL A 186 1.28 3.33 4.50
N HIS A 187 0.15 2.68 4.70
CA HIS A 187 -0.94 2.65 3.72
C HIS A 187 -1.87 3.83 3.97
N LEU A 188 -2.14 4.59 2.90
CA LEU A 188 -3.20 5.60 2.85
C LEU A 188 -4.31 5.07 1.95
N VAL A 189 -5.44 4.70 2.54
CA VAL A 189 -6.54 4.01 1.88
C VAL A 189 -7.83 4.82 2.01
N LEU A 190 -8.39 5.19 0.87
CA LEU A 190 -9.71 5.83 0.78
C LEU A 190 -10.68 4.96 0.00
N THR A 191 -11.72 4.48 0.69
CA THR A 191 -12.81 3.74 0.06
C THR A 191 -13.68 4.65 -0.81
N GLN A 192 -14.40 4.07 -1.76
CA GLN A 192 -15.43 4.75 -2.54
C GLN A 192 -16.39 5.57 -1.67
N LYS A 193 -16.84 5.00 -0.55
CA LYS A 193 -17.75 5.67 0.38
C LYS A 193 -17.11 6.94 0.96
N GLN A 194 -15.87 6.85 1.41
CA GLN A 194 -15.14 8.01 1.96
C GLN A 194 -14.94 9.08 0.88
N LEU A 195 -14.54 8.70 -0.34
CA LEU A 195 -14.42 9.64 -1.48
C LEU A 195 -15.74 10.38 -1.73
N GLY A 196 -16.86 9.66 -1.73
CA GLY A 196 -18.20 10.24 -1.87
C GLY A 196 -18.58 11.19 -0.73
N THR A 197 -18.08 10.99 0.49
CA THR A 197 -18.36 11.88 1.63
C THR A 197 -17.54 13.17 1.61
N ILE A 198 -16.35 13.17 0.99
CA ILE A 198 -15.44 14.33 1.02
C ILE A 198 -15.52 15.21 -0.23
N VAL A 199 -16.05 14.68 -1.35
CA VAL A 199 -15.98 15.32 -2.68
C VAL A 199 -16.52 16.76 -2.73
N ASP A 200 -17.53 17.08 -1.93
CA ASP A 200 -18.12 18.42 -1.91
C ASP A 200 -17.27 19.43 -1.10
N SER A 201 -16.45 18.94 -0.16
CA SER A 201 -15.54 19.75 0.65
C SER A 201 -14.20 20.01 -0.04
N VAL A 202 -13.85 19.23 -1.07
CA VAL A 202 -12.61 19.40 -1.84
C VAL A 202 -12.66 20.71 -2.64
N GLN A 203 -11.76 21.64 -2.30
CA GLN A 203 -11.64 22.94 -2.96
C GLN A 203 -10.94 22.82 -4.32
N ASP A 204 -9.73 22.26 -4.34
CA ASP A 204 -8.99 21.99 -5.57
C ASP A 204 -9.35 20.60 -6.11
N LYS A 205 -10.23 20.56 -7.11
CA LYS A 205 -10.64 19.35 -7.82
C LYS A 205 -9.78 19.01 -9.04
N SER A 206 -8.66 19.70 -9.26
CA SER A 206 -7.75 19.38 -10.36
C SER A 206 -6.89 18.14 -10.08
N LYS A 207 -6.73 17.79 -8.80
CA LYS A 207 -5.85 16.73 -8.32
C LYS A 207 -6.29 16.18 -6.98
N MET A 208 -5.71 15.06 -6.59
CA MET A 208 -5.75 14.54 -5.24
C MET A 208 -4.40 14.80 -4.58
N THR A 209 -4.37 15.50 -3.45
CA THR A 209 -3.13 15.84 -2.73
C THR A 209 -3.10 15.11 -1.40
N PHE A 210 -2.09 14.29 -1.17
CA PHE A 210 -1.87 13.60 0.10
C PHE A 210 -0.88 14.37 0.95
N THR A 211 -1.14 14.42 2.26
CA THR A 211 -0.15 14.81 3.26
C THR A 211 -0.11 13.76 4.36
N MET A 212 1.08 13.47 4.88
CA MET A 212 1.24 12.57 6.03
C MET A 212 2.33 13.11 6.95
N THR A 213 2.03 13.14 8.25
CA THR A 213 2.93 13.63 9.29
C THR A 213 2.97 12.62 10.45
N PRO A 214 4.13 12.34 11.06
CA PRO A 214 4.20 11.60 12.30
C PRO A 214 3.32 12.25 13.38
N SER A 215 2.42 11.48 14.00
CA SER A 215 1.53 12.03 15.03
C SER A 215 2.26 12.26 16.35
N LYS A 216 1.80 13.24 17.11
CA LYS A 216 2.22 13.44 18.51
C LYS A 216 1.48 12.54 19.49
N GLN A 217 0.43 11.87 19.03
CA GLN A 217 -0.37 10.94 19.82
C GLN A 217 0.07 9.52 19.49
N GLU A 218 0.22 8.69 20.52
CA GLU A 218 0.46 7.27 20.33
C GLU A 218 -0.86 6.55 20.00
N LYS A 219 -0.79 5.53 19.13
CA LYS A 219 -1.91 4.63 18.82
C LYS A 219 -1.44 3.20 18.97
N PHE A 220 -2.11 2.50 19.88
CA PHE A 220 -1.89 1.08 20.12
C PHE A 220 -3.16 0.27 19.92
N PRO A 221 -3.05 -1.02 19.61
CA PRO A 221 -1.81 -1.72 19.24
C PRO A 221 -1.33 -1.36 17.83
N LEU A 222 -0.01 -1.51 17.57
CA LEU A 222 0.46 -1.76 16.20
C LEU A 222 -0.04 -3.13 15.79
N SER A 223 -0.65 -3.25 14.61
CA SER A 223 -1.26 -4.52 14.18
C SER A 223 -0.68 -5.01 12.86
N SER A 224 -0.38 -6.30 12.81
CA SER A 224 0.09 -6.96 11.59
C SER A 224 -0.48 -8.38 11.52
N TYR A 225 -0.54 -8.92 10.31
CA TYR A 225 -0.85 -10.32 10.08
C TYR A 225 0.42 -11.15 10.08
N THR A 226 0.30 -12.42 10.46
CA THR A 226 1.42 -13.35 10.26
C THR A 226 1.66 -13.62 8.77
N HIS A 227 2.87 -14.08 8.40
CA HIS A 227 3.24 -14.38 7.01
C HIS A 227 2.23 -15.31 6.29
N ASN A 228 1.62 -16.24 7.02
CA ASN A 228 0.60 -17.17 6.52
C ASN A 228 -0.85 -16.65 6.68
N ALA A 229 -1.04 -15.42 7.16
CA ALA A 229 -2.33 -14.80 7.44
C ALA A 229 -3.26 -15.63 8.34
N ILE A 230 -2.71 -16.49 9.22
CA ILE A 230 -3.52 -17.26 10.16
C ILE A 230 -3.89 -16.42 11.39
N PHE A 231 -2.97 -15.57 11.84
CA PHE A 231 -3.17 -14.74 13.02
C PHE A 231 -3.05 -13.26 12.68
N GLN A 232 -3.86 -12.45 13.36
CA GLN A 232 -3.62 -11.04 13.54
C GLN A 232 -2.95 -10.86 14.90
N VAL A 233 -1.83 -10.14 14.91
CA VAL A 233 -1.05 -9.87 16.12
C VAL A 233 -1.05 -8.37 16.37
N GLY A 234 -1.25 -7.97 17.62
CA GLY A 234 -1.16 -6.61 18.12
C GLY A 234 0.03 -6.48 19.05
N LEU A 235 0.88 -5.48 18.84
CA LEU A 235 1.96 -5.11 19.76
C LEU A 235 1.69 -3.74 20.37
N SER A 236 1.72 -3.68 21.70
CA SER A 236 1.66 -2.42 22.46
C SER A 236 2.77 -2.40 23.51
N TRP A 237 3.11 -1.23 24.04
CA TRP A 237 4.05 -1.14 25.16
C TRP A 237 3.75 0.03 26.09
N ASP A 238 4.26 -0.06 27.32
CA ASP A 238 4.22 0.99 28.35
C ASP A 238 5.52 0.98 29.16
N PRO A 239 6.20 2.13 29.38
CA PRO A 239 5.85 3.47 28.92
C PRO A 239 6.17 3.72 27.43
N ALA A 240 5.46 4.67 26.82
CA ALA A 240 5.80 5.27 25.52
C ALA A 240 6.20 6.75 25.72
N PRO A 241 7.33 7.23 25.16
CA PRO A 241 8.32 6.49 24.38
C PRO A 241 9.15 5.51 25.22
N ILE A 242 9.76 4.54 24.55
CA ILE A 242 10.69 3.58 25.18
C ILE A 242 12.02 4.29 25.43
N GLN A 243 12.54 4.17 26.66
CA GLN A 243 13.78 4.79 27.09
C GLN A 243 14.71 3.76 27.77
N PRO A 244 16.03 3.94 27.66
CA PRO A 244 16.97 3.05 28.31
C PRO A 244 16.86 3.13 29.84
N SER A 245 17.23 2.03 30.50
CA SER A 245 17.20 1.85 31.95
C SER A 245 15.82 1.97 32.61
N LYS A 246 14.75 2.06 31.82
CA LYS A 246 13.36 1.99 32.29
C LYS A 246 12.75 0.66 31.84
N ASN A 247 12.11 -0.03 32.78
CA ASN A 247 11.39 -1.26 32.46
C ASN A 247 10.23 -0.94 31.50
N THR A 248 10.19 -1.61 30.36
CA THR A 248 9.13 -1.50 29.38
C THR A 248 8.34 -2.80 29.37
N ARG A 249 7.03 -2.70 29.58
CA ARG A 249 6.10 -3.82 29.44
C ARG A 249 5.55 -3.85 28.03
N PHE A 250 5.82 -4.93 27.31
CA PHE A 250 5.24 -5.24 26.02
C PHE A 250 3.98 -6.07 26.20
N TYR A 251 2.95 -5.78 25.41
CA TYR A 251 1.69 -6.52 25.35
C TYR A 251 1.53 -7.11 23.96
N VAL A 252 1.16 -8.40 23.88
CA VAL A 252 1.03 -9.14 22.62
C VAL A 252 -0.38 -9.71 22.50
N ASP A 253 -1.24 -9.07 21.71
CA ASP A 253 -2.60 -9.53 21.48
C ASP A 253 -2.63 -10.44 20.25
N ILE A 254 -3.09 -11.68 20.38
CA ILE A 254 -3.12 -12.65 19.28
C ILE A 254 -4.57 -13.04 19.02
N THR A 255 -5.04 -12.92 17.78
CA THR A 255 -6.36 -13.40 17.36
C THR A 255 -6.24 -14.21 16.09
N ARG A 256 -7.09 -15.23 15.92
CA ARG A 256 -7.18 -15.95 14.64
C ARG A 256 -7.89 -15.08 13.61
N TYR A 257 -7.27 -14.94 12.45
CA TYR A 257 -7.87 -14.26 11.32
C TYR A 257 -8.95 -15.15 10.69
N PHE A 258 -10.08 -14.56 10.30
CA PHE A 258 -11.26 -15.26 9.74
C PHE A 258 -11.88 -16.39 10.60
N ALA A 259 -11.56 -16.48 11.88
CA ALA A 259 -12.16 -17.46 12.79
C ALA A 259 -12.94 -16.77 13.93
N PRO A 260 -13.93 -17.45 14.54
CA PRO A 260 -14.56 -16.96 15.76
C PRO A 260 -13.51 -16.72 16.85
N LYS A 261 -13.73 -15.70 17.69
CA LYS A 261 -12.86 -15.41 18.84
C LYS A 261 -13.01 -16.54 19.87
N VAL A 262 -12.09 -17.49 19.83
CA VAL A 262 -11.99 -18.61 20.78
C VAL A 262 -10.72 -18.42 21.61
N ARG A 263 -10.85 -18.64 22.92
CA ARG A 263 -9.69 -18.64 23.83
C ARG A 263 -8.99 -19.99 23.75
N GLU A 264 -7.70 -19.96 23.45
CA GLU A 264 -6.84 -21.14 23.38
C GLU A 264 -5.41 -20.78 23.77
N ASP A 265 -4.62 -21.79 24.13
CA ASP A 265 -3.22 -21.60 24.47
C ASP A 265 -2.43 -21.14 23.24
N ALA A 266 -1.57 -20.15 23.44
CA ALA A 266 -0.58 -19.69 22.48
C ALA A 266 0.82 -20.09 22.96
N LYS A 267 1.67 -20.60 22.08
CA LYS A 267 3.11 -20.68 22.29
C LYS A 267 3.81 -19.91 21.19
N PHE A 268 4.64 -18.94 21.52
CA PHE A 268 5.36 -18.13 20.54
C PHE A 268 6.71 -17.70 21.11
N ASP A 269 7.63 -17.29 20.25
CA ASP A 269 8.88 -16.67 20.67
C ASP A 269 8.76 -15.16 20.57
N PHE A 270 9.10 -14.46 21.65
CA PHE A 270 9.30 -13.01 21.67
C PHE A 270 10.79 -12.73 21.43
N VAL A 271 11.10 -12.08 20.32
CA VAL A 271 12.47 -11.86 19.86
C VAL A 271 12.73 -10.35 19.74
N ILE A 272 13.89 -9.91 20.21
CA ILE A 272 14.38 -8.55 20.03
C ILE A 272 15.64 -8.61 19.21
N SER A 273 15.69 -7.87 18.11
CA SER A 273 16.90 -7.75 17.29
C SER A 273 17.21 -6.30 16.94
N GLN A 274 18.51 -6.04 16.73
CA GLN A 274 19.03 -4.74 16.34
C GLN A 274 20.22 -4.91 15.42
N HIS A 275 20.32 -4.10 14.36
CA HIS A 275 21.42 -4.16 13.39
C HIS A 275 21.67 -5.58 12.84
N GLY A 276 20.60 -6.35 12.61
CA GLY A 276 20.67 -7.72 12.13
C GLY A 276 21.17 -8.76 13.16
N GLN A 277 21.34 -8.38 14.42
CA GLN A 277 21.74 -9.28 15.51
C GLN A 277 20.59 -9.51 16.48
N GLU A 278 20.35 -10.77 16.83
CA GLU A 278 19.42 -11.14 17.91
C GLU A 278 20.02 -10.74 19.26
N LEU A 279 19.32 -9.87 19.99
CA LEU A 279 19.70 -9.41 21.32
C LEU A 279 19.05 -10.25 22.41
N TYR A 280 17.85 -10.77 22.14
CA TYR A 280 17.03 -11.45 23.10
C TYR A 280 16.03 -12.38 22.43
N ARG A 281 15.79 -13.54 23.04
CA ARG A 281 14.71 -14.46 22.68
C ARG A 281 14.12 -15.08 23.93
N LYS A 282 12.79 -15.17 23.97
CA LYS A 282 12.05 -15.89 25.00
C LYS A 282 10.86 -16.62 24.41
N SER A 283 10.77 -17.91 24.66
CA SER A 283 9.53 -18.66 24.43
C SER A 283 8.49 -18.28 25.50
N VAL A 284 7.32 -17.85 25.04
CA VAL A 284 6.21 -17.36 25.84
C VAL A 284 5.02 -18.30 25.66
N THR A 285 4.41 -18.71 26.78
CA THR A 285 3.07 -19.30 26.79
C THR A 285 2.07 -18.18 27.09
N GLY A 286 1.16 -17.94 26.17
CA GLY A 286 0.10 -16.94 26.28
C GLY A 286 -1.25 -17.50 25.87
N LEU A 287 -2.17 -16.62 25.49
CA LEU A 287 -3.53 -16.94 25.08
C LEU A 287 -3.88 -16.22 23.77
N ILE A 288 -4.46 -16.97 22.84
CA ILE A 288 -5.10 -16.45 21.63
C ILE A 288 -6.55 -16.09 21.98
N GLY A 289 -7.09 -15.03 21.38
CA GLY A 289 -8.47 -14.61 21.59
C GLY A 289 -8.76 -14.12 23.02
N ALA A 290 -7.72 -13.78 23.79
CA ALA A 290 -7.85 -13.21 25.12
C ALA A 290 -8.36 -11.76 25.08
N ASP A 291 -8.54 -11.18 26.27
CA ASP A 291 -8.77 -9.74 26.40
C ASP A 291 -7.43 -9.01 26.18
N GLU A 292 -7.48 -7.75 25.74
CA GLU A 292 -6.27 -6.97 25.48
C GLU A 292 -5.34 -6.95 26.70
N LYS A 293 -4.03 -6.90 26.45
CA LYS A 293 -2.99 -6.83 27.49
C LYS A 293 -2.90 -8.07 28.40
N THR A 294 -3.52 -9.18 28.01
CA THR A 294 -3.41 -10.46 28.76
C THR A 294 -2.02 -11.07 28.64
N ASN A 295 -1.45 -11.14 27.43
CA ASN A 295 -0.09 -11.61 27.23
C ASN A 295 0.85 -10.42 27.37
N TYR A 296 1.81 -10.50 28.29
CA TYR A 296 2.79 -9.44 28.47
C TYR A 296 4.18 -9.97 28.76
N TYR A 297 5.15 -9.14 28.43
CA TYR A 297 6.56 -9.42 28.65
C TYR A 297 7.32 -8.15 29.01
N ASP A 298 8.15 -8.21 30.04
CA ASP A 298 8.93 -7.07 30.52
C ASP A 298 10.35 -7.15 29.99
N TYR A 299 10.87 -6.03 29.47
CA TYR A 299 12.25 -5.91 29.02
C TYR A 299 12.79 -4.50 29.32
N THR A 300 14.06 -4.41 29.70
CA THR A 300 14.74 -3.14 29.96
C THR A 300 15.90 -2.98 28.98
N PHE A 301 15.82 -1.97 28.12
CA PHE A 301 16.90 -1.60 27.20
C PHE A 301 18.04 -0.88 27.92
N SER A 302 19.24 -0.99 27.37
CA SER A 302 20.41 -0.21 27.81
C SER A 302 20.71 0.94 26.85
N ASP A 303 21.61 1.85 27.22
CA ASP A 303 22.05 2.94 26.34
C ASP A 303 22.72 2.45 25.04
N LYS A 304 23.16 1.18 25.00
CA LYS A 304 23.69 0.56 23.78
C LYS A 304 22.61 0.25 22.74
N ASN A 305 21.34 0.31 23.14
CA ASN A 305 20.19 -0.07 22.31
C ASN A 305 19.43 1.13 21.72
N LEU A 306 20.00 2.34 21.78
CA LEU A 306 19.37 3.52 21.18
C LEU A 306 19.09 3.35 19.69
N GLY A 307 18.00 3.95 19.23
CA GLY A 307 17.57 3.92 17.83
C GLY A 307 16.58 2.79 17.52
N PRO A 308 16.44 2.46 16.23
CA PRO A 308 15.49 1.44 15.77
C PRO A 308 15.81 0.04 16.32
N ILE A 309 14.75 -0.68 16.68
CA ILE A 309 14.76 -2.07 17.16
C ILE A 309 13.65 -2.83 16.42
N ILE A 310 13.90 -4.10 16.11
CA ILE A 310 12.89 -5.01 15.59
C ILE A 310 12.40 -5.91 16.73
N ILE A 311 11.08 -5.96 16.92
CA ILE A 311 10.40 -6.93 17.77
C ILE A 311 9.72 -7.94 16.87
N SER A 312 10.06 -9.22 17.01
CA SER A 312 9.44 -10.31 16.26
C SER A 312 8.64 -11.21 17.19
N ILE A 313 7.42 -11.54 16.77
CA ILE A 313 6.59 -12.57 17.38
C ILE A 313 6.67 -13.76 16.43
N GLU A 314 7.41 -14.80 16.81
CA GLU A 314 7.74 -15.91 15.92
C GLU A 314 7.07 -17.22 16.34
N ASN A 315 6.90 -18.11 15.37
CA ASN A 315 6.57 -19.53 15.59
C ASN A 315 5.29 -19.76 16.40
N ILE A 316 4.24 -18.95 16.20
CA ILE A 316 2.98 -19.11 16.96
C ILE A 316 2.44 -20.53 16.74
N ASN A 317 2.30 -21.27 17.84
CA ASN A 317 1.93 -22.69 17.93
C ASN A 317 2.83 -23.64 17.10
N GLY A 318 4.11 -23.30 16.98
CA GLY A 318 5.13 -24.12 16.31
C GLY A 318 5.21 -23.92 14.79
N GLU A 319 4.43 -23.01 14.24
CA GLU A 319 4.37 -22.76 12.80
C GLU A 319 5.28 -21.60 12.40
N LYS A 320 6.33 -21.87 11.60
CA LYS A 320 7.33 -20.87 11.23
C LYS A 320 6.76 -19.64 10.52
N LEU A 321 5.77 -19.84 9.65
CA LEU A 321 5.10 -18.75 8.92
C LEU A 321 4.04 -18.03 9.78
N SER A 322 3.75 -18.53 10.98
CA SER A 322 2.94 -17.81 11.95
C SER A 322 3.82 -16.83 12.74
N SER A 323 4.48 -15.94 12.01
CA SER A 323 5.43 -14.95 12.55
C SER A 323 5.12 -13.55 12.01
N THR A 324 5.46 -12.49 12.75
CA THR A 324 5.36 -11.10 12.29
C THR A 324 6.36 -10.20 13.02
N ASP A 325 6.68 -9.05 12.41
CA ASP A 325 7.70 -8.11 12.85
C ASP A 325 7.11 -6.71 13.08
N TYR A 326 7.69 -5.99 14.03
CA TYR A 326 7.40 -4.60 14.33
C TYR A 326 8.69 -3.82 14.49
N VAL A 327 8.67 -2.55 14.08
CA VAL A 327 9.77 -1.63 14.31
C VAL A 327 9.41 -0.65 15.43
N ILE A 328 10.26 -0.59 16.44
CA ILE A 328 10.14 0.37 17.56
C ILE A 328 11.41 1.21 17.64
N VAL A 329 11.38 2.28 18.43
CA VAL A 329 12.53 3.15 18.64
C VAL A 329 12.79 3.31 20.14
N VAL A 330 14.02 3.02 20.57
CA VAL A 330 14.51 3.37 21.90
C VAL A 330 15.10 4.78 21.84
N LYS A 331 14.49 5.72 22.55
CA LYS A 331 14.87 7.12 22.55
C LYS A 331 15.76 7.44 23.76
N PRO A 332 16.69 8.41 23.64
CA PRO A 332 17.43 8.91 24.80
C PRO A 332 16.46 9.48 25.87
N GLN A 333 16.94 9.56 27.10
CA GLN A 333 16.15 10.02 28.24
C GLN A 333 15.69 11.46 28.15
#